data_AF-A0A645GYG3-F1
#
_entry.id   AF-A0A645GYG3-F1
#
_cell.length_a   1.000
_cell.length_b   1.000
_cell.length_c   1.000
_cell.angle_alpha   90.00
_cell.angle_beta   90.00
_cell.angle_gamma   90.00
#
_symmetry.space_group_name_H-M   'P 1'
#
loop_
_entity.id
_entity.type
_entity.pdbx_description
1 polymer ?
#
loop_
_entity_poly.entity_id
_entity_poly.type
_entity_poly.pdbx_seq_one_letter_code
_entity_poly.pdbx_strand_id
1 'polypeptide(L)' 'MLIFFWDPLEAQPHDPDVKALLRIAAVYDIPVANNRATADFLISSEYMNQEYKHEVFDYNKILEERVKTLSK' A
#
# COMPACT_ATOMS: atom_id res chain seq x y z
N MET A 1 -4.59 4.20 -7.03
CA MET A 1 -3.30 4.89 -6.76
C MET A 1 -3.48 5.83 -5.58
N LEU A 2 -2.48 5.94 -4.71
CA LEU A 2 -2.42 6.85 -3.56
C LEU A 2 -1.19 7.76 -3.69
N ILE A 3 -1.39 9.07 -3.66
CA ILE A 3 -0.29 10.05 -3.51
C ILE A 3 -0.42 10.64 -2.11
N PHE A 4 0.58 10.42 -1.26
CA PHE A 4 0.55 10.85 0.14
C PHE A 4 1.87 11.44 0.59
N PHE A 5 1.97 12.77 0.58
CA PHE A 5 3.14 13.48 1.08
C PHE A 5 2.97 13.75 2.56
N TRP A 6 3.87 13.18 3.35
CA TRP A 6 3.95 13.33 4.80
C TRP A 6 5.30 13.96 5.16
N ASP A 7 5.36 14.65 6.30
CA ASP A 7 6.60 15.27 6.77
C ASP A 7 7.51 14.23 7.42
N PRO A 8 8.72 13.95 6.89
CA PRO A 8 9.62 12.95 7.44
C PRO A 8 10.43 13.43 8.66
N LEU A 9 10.41 14.73 8.98
CA LEU A 9 11.29 15.31 10.00
C LEU A 9 10.63 15.43 11.38
N GLU A 10 9.31 15.60 11.43
CA GLU A 10 8.58 15.75 12.69
C GLU A 10 7.58 14.63 12.89
N ALA A 11 7.72 13.90 14.01
CA ALA A 11 6.74 12.91 14.42
C ALA A 11 5.43 13.61 14.80
N GLN A 12 4.34 13.24 14.14
CA GLN A 12 3.04 13.85 14.40
C GLN A 12 2.19 12.94 15.30
N PRO A 13 1.25 13.49 16.09
CA PRO A 13 0.35 12.68 16.93
C PRO A 13 -0.49 11.64 16.15
N HIS A 14 -0.62 11.82 14.83
CA HIS A 14 -1.36 10.97 13.91
C HIS A 14 -0.46 9.98 13.12
N ASP A 15 0.81 9.79 13.50
CA ASP A 15 1.70 8.78 12.92
C ASP A 15 1.12 7.35 12.87
N PRO A 16 0.30 6.89 13.86
CA PRO A 16 -0.37 5.60 13.77
C PRO A 16 -1.29 5.49 12.55
N ASP A 17 -1.95 6.59 12.16
CA ASP A 17 -2.88 6.63 11.04
C ASP A 17 -2.14 6.56 9.69
N VAL A 18 -0.99 7.23 9.58
CA VAL A 18 -0.07 7.13 8.43
C VAL A 18 0.31 5.67 8.18
N LYS A 19 0.70 4.96 9.24
CA LYS A 19 1.05 3.54 9.14
C LYS A 19 -0.14 2.67 8.79
N ALA A 20 -1.32 2.96 9.33
CA ALA A 20 -2.54 2.22 9.02
C ALA A 20 -2.93 2.37 7.54
N LEU A 21 -2.83 3.59 6.99
CA LEU A 21 -3.10 3.88 5.59
C LEU A 21 -2.11 3.19 4.65
N LEU A 22 -0.80 3.28 4.93
CA LEU A 22 0.21 2.60 4.13
C LEU A 22 0.08 1.08 4.19
N ARG A 23 -0.30 0.54 5.36
CA ARG A 23 -0.55 -0.89 5.53
C ARG A 23 -1.71 -1.38 4.66
N ILE A 24 -2.83 -0.68 4.64
CA ILE A 24 -3.97 -1.10 3.82
C ILE A 24 -3.65 -0.98 2.32
N ALA A 25 -2.89 0.04 1.93
CA ALA A 25 -2.44 0.19 0.55
C ALA A 25 -1.54 -0.97 0.10
N ALA A 26 -0.65 -1.44 0.97
CA ALA A 26 0.19 -2.61 0.71
C ALA A 26 -0.62 -3.92 0.63
N VAL A 27 -1.66 -4.08 1.45
CA VAL A 27 -2.56 -5.26 1.41
C VAL A 27 -3.31 -5.36 0.09
N TYR A 28 -3.71 -4.24 -0.51
CA TYR A 28 -4.41 -4.24 -1.79
C TYR A 28 -3.48 -4.04 -3.00
N ASP A 29 -2.15 -4.05 -2.77
CA ASP A 29 -1.10 -3.86 -3.79
C ASP A 29 -1.35 -2.66 -4.73
N ILE A 30 -1.86 -1.55 -4.19
CA ILE A 30 -2.12 -0.35 -4.99
C ILE A 30 -0.83 0.48 -5.17
N PRO A 31 -0.63 1.17 -6.30
CA PRO A 31 0.50 2.09 -6.46
C PRO A 31 0.44 3.24 -5.43
N VAL A 32 1.52 3.42 -4.66
CA VAL A 32 1.65 4.46 -3.62
C VAL A 32 2.89 5.34 -3.88
N ALA A 33 2.71 6.66 -3.88
CA ALA A 33 3.82 7.60 -3.80
C ALA A 33 3.81 8.32 -2.44
N ASN A 34 4.91 8.19 -1.71
CA ASN A 34 5.15 8.87 -0.43
C ASN A 34 6.05 10.12 -0.56
N ASN A 35 6.57 10.38 -1.76
CA ASN A 35 7.43 11.52 -2.06
C ASN A 35 7.22 11.96 -3.51
N ARG A 36 7.72 13.16 -3.84
CA ARG A 36 7.57 13.76 -5.16
C ARG A 36 8.20 12.94 -6.28
N ALA A 37 9.41 12.40 -6.06
CA ALA A 37 10.07 11.60 -7.08
C ALA A 37 9.24 10.36 -7.45
N THR A 38 8.72 9.61 -6.47
CA THR A 38 7.83 8.47 -6.74
C THR A 38 6.55 8.91 -7.46
N ALA A 39 5.98 10.07 -7.10
CA ALA A 39 4.80 10.59 -7.78
C ALA A 39 5.08 10.93 -9.26
N ASP A 40 6.23 11.54 -9.55
CA ASP A 40 6.67 11.86 -10.90
C ASP A 40 6.86 10.58 -11.75
N PHE A 41 7.40 9.51 -11.16
CA PHE A 41 7.50 8.20 -11.83
C PHE A 41 6.12 7.54 -12.05
N LEU A 42 5.23 7.59 -11.06
CA LEU A 42 3.91 6.98 -11.20
C LEU A 42 3.06 7.67 -12.27
N ILE A 43 3.07 9.00 -12.32
CA ILE A 43 2.27 9.76 -13.29
C ILE A 43 2.83 9.67 -14.71
N SER A 44 4.14 9.49 -14.86
CA SER A 44 4.80 9.31 -16.16
C SER A 44 4.79 7.87 -16.67
N SER A 45 4.35 6.92 -15.83
CA SER A 45 4.23 5.51 -16.19
C SER A 45 3.28 5.31 -17.37
N GLU A 46 3.65 4.43 -18.31
CA GLU A 46 2.77 4.00 -19.40
C GLU A 46 1.45 3.40 -18.87
N TYR A 47 1.50 2.76 -17.70
CA TYR A 47 0.36 2.13 -17.05
C TYR A 47 -0.64 3.12 -16.45
N MET A 48 -0.31 4.41 -16.40
CA MET A 48 -1.20 5.44 -15.85
C MET A 48 -2.44 5.67 -16.73
N ASN A 49 -2.31 5.46 -18.04
CA ASN A 49 -3.37 5.73 -19.03
C ASN A 49 -4.03 4.45 -19.57
N GLN A 50 -3.76 3.30 -18.96
CA GLN A 50 -4.29 2.00 -19.38
C GLN A 50 -4.69 1.13 -18.19
N GLU A 51 -5.49 0.10 -18.43
CA GLU A 51 -5.85 -0.86 -17.40
C GLU A 51 -4.60 -1.69 -17.02
N TYR A 52 -4.19 -1.60 -15.76
CA TYR A 52 -3.10 -2.38 -15.21
C TYR A 52 -3.65 -3.56 -14.39
N LYS A 53 -3.41 -4.78 -14.88
CA LYS A 53 -3.74 -6.01 -14.17
C LYS A 53 -2.50 -6.46 -13.40
N HIS A 54 -2.63 -6.56 -12.08
CA HIS A 54 -1.61 -7.14 -11.21
C HIS A 54 -2.20 -8.25 -10.36
N GLU A 55 -1.35 -9.16 -9.92
CA GLU A 55 -1.73 -10.26 -9.07
C GLU A 55 -1.79 -9.79 -7.61
N VAL A 56 -3.00 -9.62 -7.09
CA VAL A 56 -3.21 -9.34 -5.67
C VAL A 56 -3.15 -10.66 -4.89
N PHE A 57 -2.37 -10.69 -3.82
CA PHE A 57 -2.32 -11.83 -2.92
C PHE A 57 -3.68 -12.06 -2.24
N ASP A 58 -4.15 -13.31 -2.22
CA ASP A 58 -5.33 -13.68 -1.45
C ASP A 58 -4.97 -13.81 0.05
N TYR A 59 -5.06 -12.67 0.74
CA TYR A 59 -4.83 -12.61 2.18
C TYR A 59 -5.84 -13.41 3.00
N ASN A 60 -7.05 -13.68 2.49
CA ASN A 60 -8.05 -14.47 3.21
C ASN A 60 -7.58 -15.93 3.31
N LYS A 61 -7.07 -16.48 2.22
CA LYS A 61 -6.51 -17.83 2.21
C LYS A 61 -5.36 -17.99 3.20
N ILE A 62 -4.45 -17.01 3.26
CA ILE A 62 -3.33 -17.01 4.21
C ILE A 62 -3.84 -16.95 5.66
N LEU A 63 -4.86 -16.13 5.93
CA LEU A 63 -5.47 -16.03 7.26
C LEU A 63 -6.12 -17.35 7.67
N GLU A 64 -6.86 -18.00 6.76
CA GLU A 64 -7.46 -19.30 7.02
C GLU A 64 -6.41 -20.38 7.34
N GLU A 65 -5.30 -20.41 6.61
CA GLU A 65 -4.19 -21.33 6.87
C GLU A 65 -3.55 -21.09 8.25
N ARG A 66 -3.32 -19.82 8.62
CA ARG A 66 -2.79 -19.46 9.94
C ARG A 66 -3.71 -19.86 11.08
N VAL A 67 -5.02 -19.61 10.94
CA VAL A 67 -6.02 -20.01 11.95
C VAL A 67 -6.03 -21.52 12.13
N LYS A 68 -5.91 -22.30 11.04
CA LYS A 68 -5.83 -23.76 11.09
C LYS A 68 -4.57 -24.25 11.80
N THR A 69 -3.43 -23.61 11.60
CA THR A 69 -2.16 -23.96 12.28
C THR A 69 -2.19 -23.65 13.77
N LEU A 70 -2.80 -22.52 14.17
CA LEU A 70 -2.90 -22.11 15.57
C LEU A 70 -3.94 -22.90 16.38
N SER A 71 -4.89 -23.53 15.69
CA SER A 71 -5.93 -24.37 16.29
C SER A 71 -5.52 -25.85 16.42
N LYS A 72 -4.26 -26.17 16.11
CA LYS A 72 -3.65 -27.51 16.23
C LYS A 72 -2.66 -27.53 17.37
#